data_AF-A0A402B3D1-F1
#
_entry.id   AF-A0A402B3D1-F1
#
_cell.length_a   1.000
_cell.length_b   1.000
_cell.length_c   1.000
_cell.angle_alpha   90.00
_cell.angle_beta   90.00
_cell.angle_gamma   90.00
#
_symmetry.space_group_name_H-M   'P 1'
#
loop_
_entity.id
_entity.type
_entity.pdbx_description
1 polymer ?
#
loop_
_entity_poly.entity_id
_entity_poly.type
_entity_poly.pdbx_seq_one_letter_code
_entity_poly.pdbx_strand_id
1 'polypeptide(L)'
;MELFENILEDCQKQVAQGASQEKIIANLYTQGVNIIESMKIIRELYHIPLIDAKRIVRAHPAWASFVQSWDPILAAFIEEVEEELAMEAKESSHDS
;
A
#
# COMPACT_ATOMS: atom_id res chain seq x y z
N MET A 1 -15.31 -6.50 -12.32
CA MET A 1 -13.96 -6.82 -12.84
C MET A 1 -13.49 -5.71 -13.80
N GLU A 2 -14.40 -5.13 -14.59
CA GLU A 2 -14.15 -4.07 -15.57
C GLU A 2 -13.47 -2.78 -15.03
N LEU A 3 -13.72 -2.38 -13.78
CA LEU A 3 -13.18 -1.09 -13.27
C LEU A 3 -11.66 -1.07 -13.16
N PHE A 4 -11.03 -2.14 -12.69
CA PHE A 4 -9.58 -2.21 -12.53
C PHE A 4 -8.87 -2.15 -13.89
N GLU A 5 -9.36 -2.95 -14.85
CA GLU A 5 -8.80 -3.04 -16.20
C GLU A 5 -8.94 -1.69 -16.93
N ASN A 6 -10.10 -1.04 -16.85
CA ASN A 6 -10.32 0.28 -17.45
C ASN A 6 -9.35 1.34 -16.89
N ILE A 7 -9.17 1.38 -15.57
CA ILE A 7 -8.24 2.34 -14.94
C ILE A 7 -6.79 2.04 -15.35
N LEU A 8 -6.42 0.76 -15.40
CA LEU A 8 -5.09 0.35 -15.82
C LEU A 8 -4.80 0.75 -17.28
N GLU A 9 -5.74 0.52 -18.19
CA GLU A 9 -5.62 0.94 -19.59
C GLU A 9 -5.48 2.46 -19.73
N ASP A 10 -6.24 3.24 -18.97
CA ASP A 10 -6.12 4.70 -19.00
C ASP A 10 -4.81 5.19 -18.41
N CYS A 11 -4.26 4.50 -17.40
CA CYS A 11 -2.92 4.78 -16.89
C CYS A 11 -1.84 4.44 -17.92
N GLN A 12 -1.97 3.33 -18.65
CA GLN A 12 -1.05 2.95 -19.72
C GLN A 12 -1.03 4.01 -20.83
N LYS A 13 -2.19 4.53 -21.24
CA LYS A 13 -2.28 5.63 -22.22
C LYS A 13 -1.57 6.89 -21.72
N GLN A 14 -1.75 7.26 -20.45
CA GLN A 14 -1.08 8.42 -19.86
C GLN A 14 0.44 8.24 -19.84
N VAL A 15 0.94 7.06 -19.47
CA VAL A 15 2.39 6.76 -19.51
C VAL A 15 2.93 6.82 -20.93
N ALA A 16 2.19 6.27 -21.91
CA ALA A 16 2.57 6.36 -23.33
C ALA A 16 2.63 7.81 -23.84
N GLN A 17 1.87 8.72 -23.23
CA GLN A 17 1.90 10.16 -23.50
C GLN A 17 2.98 10.92 -22.70
N GLY A 18 3.79 10.22 -21.91
CA GLY A 18 4.89 10.80 -21.13
C GLY A 18 4.52 11.24 -19.72
N ALA A 19 3.38 10.79 -19.17
CA ALA A 19 3.06 11.06 -17.77
C ALA A 19 4.09 10.41 -16.83
N SER A 20 4.55 11.18 -15.83
CA SER A 20 5.44 10.65 -14.79
C SER A 20 4.69 9.73 -13.82
N GLN A 21 5.43 8.86 -13.16
CA GLN A 21 4.89 7.98 -12.13
C GLN A 21 4.19 8.75 -10.99
N GLU A 22 4.76 9.87 -10.57
CA GLU A 22 4.16 10.77 -9.56
C GLU A 22 2.80 11.29 -10.04
N LYS A 23 2.70 11.69 -11.31
CA LYS A 23 1.44 12.16 -11.88
C LYS A 23 0.38 11.07 -11.94
N ILE A 24 0.76 9.84 -12.26
CA ILE A 24 -0.15 8.69 -12.23
C ILE A 24 -0.67 8.46 -10.80
N ILE A 25 0.21 8.41 -9.80
CA ILE A 25 -0.19 8.17 -8.41
C ILE A 25 -1.11 9.28 -7.89
N ALA A 26 -0.82 10.53 -8.22
CA ALA A 26 -1.68 11.67 -7.90
C ALA A 26 -3.06 11.53 -8.56
N ASN A 27 -3.11 11.17 -9.85
CA ASN A 27 -4.37 11.00 -10.58
C ASN A 27 -5.21 9.84 -10.02
N LEU A 28 -4.59 8.73 -9.61
CA LEU A 28 -5.29 7.61 -8.96
C LEU A 28 -5.95 8.06 -7.64
N TYR A 29 -5.22 8.83 -6.83
CA TYR A 29 -5.77 9.40 -5.60
C TYR A 29 -6.95 10.34 -5.86
N THR A 30 -6.84 11.26 -6.83
CA THR A 30 -7.93 12.20 -7.16
C THR A 30 -9.16 11.53 -7.75
N GLN A 31 -8.98 10.37 -8.39
CA GLN A 31 -10.08 9.53 -8.90
C GLN A 31 -10.76 8.71 -7.79
N GLY A 32 -10.26 8.78 -6.54
CA GLY A 32 -10.80 8.02 -5.41
C GLY A 32 -10.45 6.54 -5.45
N VAL A 33 -9.47 6.14 -6.27
CA VAL A 33 -8.97 4.75 -6.29
C VAL A 33 -8.33 4.47 -4.94
N ASN A 34 -8.70 3.37 -4.29
CA ASN A 34 -8.17 3.07 -2.98
C ASN A 34 -6.67 2.74 -3.04
N ILE A 35 -5.98 2.83 -1.90
CA ILE A 35 -4.52 2.70 -1.85
C ILE A 35 -4.04 1.31 -2.31
N ILE A 36 -4.81 0.25 -2.04
CA ILE A 36 -4.45 -1.13 -2.41
C ILE A 36 -4.57 -1.32 -3.92
N GLU A 37 -5.65 -0.82 -4.53
CA GLU A 37 -5.82 -0.81 -5.98
C GLU A 37 -4.76 0.04 -6.66
N SER A 38 -4.42 1.19 -6.07
CA SER A 38 -3.32 2.03 -6.56
C SER A 38 -2.00 1.26 -6.56
N MET A 39 -1.68 0.50 -5.50
CA MET A 39 -0.50 -0.36 -5.47
C MET A 39 -0.54 -1.45 -6.56
N LYS A 40 -1.70 -2.08 -6.78
CA LYS A 40 -1.86 -3.08 -7.85
C LYS A 40 -1.67 -2.47 -9.24
N ILE A 41 -2.25 -1.31 -9.51
CA ILE A 41 -2.11 -0.61 -10.79
C ILE A 41 -0.63 -0.24 -11.04
N ILE A 42 0.05 0.34 -10.04
CA ILE A 42 1.47 0.70 -10.16
C ILE A 42 2.35 -0.55 -10.35
N ARG A 43 2.02 -1.67 -9.70
CA ARG A 43 2.70 -2.95 -9.91
C ARG A 43 2.61 -3.39 -11.38
N GLU A 44 1.40 -3.42 -11.93
CA GLU A 44 1.17 -3.87 -13.31
C GLU A 44 1.74 -2.89 -14.34
N LEU A 45 1.63 -1.58 -14.09
CA LEU A 45 2.06 -0.54 -15.03
C LEU A 45 3.57 -0.48 -15.22
N TYR A 46 4.34 -0.75 -14.15
CA TYR A 46 5.80 -0.67 -14.17
C TYR A 46 6.49 -2.04 -14.05
N HIS A 47 5.73 -3.13 -14.00
CA HIS A 47 6.23 -4.51 -13.83
C HIS A 47 7.21 -4.67 -12.66
N ILE A 48 6.91 -4.00 -11.54
CA ILE A 48 7.73 -4.02 -10.33
C ILE A 48 7.15 -4.99 -9.28
N PRO A 49 7.95 -5.45 -8.30
CA PRO A 49 7.43 -6.17 -7.14
C PRO A 49 6.37 -5.38 -6.36
N LEU A 50 5.38 -6.08 -5.77
CA LEU A 50 4.34 -5.44 -4.95
C LEU A 50 4.92 -4.64 -3.78
N ILE A 51 6.06 -5.10 -3.21
CA ILE A 51 6.74 -4.38 -2.12
C ILE A 51 7.25 -3.01 -2.58
N ASP A 52 7.74 -2.91 -3.81
CA ASP A 52 8.19 -1.65 -4.38
C ASP A 52 7.02 -0.74 -4.73
N ALA A 53 5.95 -1.29 -5.30
CA ALA A 53 4.72 -0.53 -5.53
C ALA A 53 4.14 0.03 -4.22
N LYS A 54 4.12 -0.77 -3.15
CA LYS A 54 3.71 -0.33 -1.81
C LYS A 54 4.58 0.82 -1.30
N ARG A 55 5.90 0.69 -1.42
CA ARG A 55 6.85 1.74 -0.99
C ARG A 55 6.62 3.04 -1.74
N ILE A 56 6.49 2.97 -3.06
CA ILE A 56 6.33 4.16 -3.91
C ILE A 56 4.98 4.84 -3.68
N VAL A 57 3.87 4.09 -3.64
CA VAL A 57 2.54 4.66 -3.39
C VAL A 57 2.45 5.30 -2.00
N ARG A 58 2.96 4.63 -0.96
CA ARG A 58 2.93 5.17 0.42
C ARG A 58 3.84 6.38 0.61
N ALA A 59 4.95 6.46 -0.12
CA ALA A 59 5.85 7.61 -0.06
C ALA A 59 5.30 8.84 -0.80
N HIS A 60 4.27 8.69 -1.63
CA HIS A 60 3.74 9.79 -2.42
C HIS A 60 2.96 10.79 -1.54
N PRO A 61 3.18 12.12 -1.66
CA PRO A 61 2.54 13.13 -0.81
C PRO A 61 1.02 13.07 -0.79
N ALA A 62 0.38 12.68 -1.90
CA ALA A 62 -1.07 12.52 -1.97
C ALA A 62 -1.63 11.50 -0.94
N TRP A 63 -0.83 10.51 -0.53
CA TRP A 63 -1.20 9.48 0.43
C TRP A 63 -0.68 9.76 1.85
N ALA A 64 0.02 10.88 2.07
CA ALA A 64 0.70 11.15 3.33
C ALA A 64 -0.27 11.19 4.53
N SER A 65 -1.42 11.84 4.39
CA SER A 65 -2.44 11.92 5.46
C SER A 65 -3.00 10.54 5.82
N PHE A 66 -3.28 9.71 4.82
CA PHE A 66 -3.76 8.35 5.01
C PHE A 66 -2.72 7.51 5.75
N VAL A 67 -1.45 7.54 5.30
CA VAL A 67 -0.36 6.78 5.91
C VAL A 67 -0.11 7.24 7.35
N GLN A 68 -0.04 8.55 7.60
CA GLN A 68 0.15 9.11 8.94
C GLN A 68 -0.94 8.71 9.93
N SER A 69 -2.19 8.55 9.46
CA SER A 69 -3.29 8.09 10.31
C SER A 69 -3.22 6.60 10.65
N TRP A 70 -2.65 5.78 9.76
CA TRP A 70 -2.63 4.32 9.89
C TRP A 70 -1.38 3.79 10.59
N ASP A 71 -0.22 4.43 10.42
CA ASP A 71 1.05 3.93 10.95
C ASP A 71 1.05 3.78 12.49
N PRO A 72 0.50 4.73 13.29
CA PRO A 72 0.42 4.56 14.74
C PRO A 72 -0.50 3.41 15.16
N ILE A 73 -1.61 3.22 14.43
CA ILE A 73 -2.57 2.13 14.70
C ILE A 73 -1.92 0.78 14.43
N LEU A 74 -1.21 0.66 13.30
CA LEU A 74 -0.52 -0.56 12.94
C LEU A 74 0.62 -0.87 13.92
N ALA A 75 1.36 0.14 14.37
CA ALA A 75 2.42 -0.02 15.35
C ALA A 75 1.87 -0.55 16.69
N ALA A 76 0.79 0.05 17.20
CA ALA A 76 0.15 -0.40 18.44
C ALA A 76 -0.37 -1.84 18.33
N PHE A 77 -0.96 -2.20 17.19
CA PHE A 77 -1.44 -3.57 16.96
C PHE A 77 -0.28 -4.60 16.91
N ILE A 78 0.85 -4.24 16.29
CA ILE A 78 2.02 -5.13 16.25
C ILE A 78 2.59 -5.32 17.67
N GLU A 79 2.71 -4.23 18.44
CA GLU A 79 3.18 -4.27 19.82
C GLU A 79 2.30 -5.18 20.69
N GLU A 80 0.98 -5.05 20.59
CA GLU A 80 0.02 -5.89 21.32
C GLU A 80 0.18 -7.40 20.98
N VAL A 81 0.32 -7.73 19.70
CA VAL A 81 0.52 -9.12 19.26
C VAL A 81 1.88 -9.67 19.71
N GLU A 82 2.93 -8.86 19.69
CA GLU A 82 4.27 -9.25 20.16
C GLU A 82 4.28 -9.50 21.68
N GLU A 83 3.55 -8.70 22.46
CA GLU A 83 3.38 -8.91 23.90
C GLU A 83 2.62 -10.20 24.22
N GLU A 84 1.53 -10.50 23.51
CA GLU A 84 0.76 -11.73 23.68
C GLU A 84 1.60 -12.98 23.41
N LEU A 85 2.34 -13.00 22.29
CA LEU A 85 3.28 -14.08 21.96
C LEU A 85 4.38 -14.25 23.01
N ALA A 86 4.87 -13.15 23.61
CA ALA A 86 5.87 -13.20 24.65
C ALA A 86 5.33 -13.73 25.99
N MET A 87 4.03 -13.56 26.28
CA MET A 87 3.37 -14.13 27.45
C MET A 87 3.16 -15.63 27.30
N GLU A 88 2.64 -16.10 26.16
CA GLU A 88 2.44 -17.52 25.88
C GLU A 88 3.75 -18.32 25.95
N ALA A 89 4.85 -17.75 25.43
CA ALA A 89 6.16 -18.38 25.48
C ALA A 89 6.72 -18.54 26.91
N LYS A 90 6.34 -17.65 27.84
CA LYS A 90 6.75 -17.73 29.26
C LYS A 90 5.88 -18.71 30.05
N GLU A 91 4.59 -18.79 29.76
CA GLU A 91 3.69 -19.77 30.40
C GLU A 91 4.05 -21.20 29.99
N SER A 92 4.40 -21.43 28.71
CA SER A 92 4.85 -22.75 28.23
C SER A 92 6.17 -23.22 28.85
N SER A 93 6.99 -22.34 29.44
CA SER A 93 8.27 -22.72 30.06
C SER A 93 8.17 -22.97 31.57
N HIS A 94 7.00 -22.80 32.18
CA HIS A 94 6.80 -22.98 33.63
C HIS A 94 6.11 -24.30 34.01
N ASP A 95 5.64 -25.06 33.01
CA ASP A 95 4.99 -26.38 33.16
C ASP A 95 5.94 -27.59 32.86
N SER A 96 7.27 -27.39 32.87
CA SER A 96 8.28 -28.47 32.69
C SER A 96 9.18 -28.66 33.90
#